data_AF-A0AAV0EHB8-F1
#
_entry.id   AF-A0AAV0EHB8-F1
#
_cell.length_a   1.000
_cell.length_b   1.000
_cell.length_c   1.000
_cell.angle_alpha   90.00
_cell.angle_beta   90.00
_cell.angle_gamma   90.00
#
_symmetry.space_group_name_H-M   'P 1'
#
loop_
_entity.id
_entity.type
_entity.pdbx_description
1 polymer ?
#
loop_
_entity_poly.entity_id
_entity_poly.type
_entity_poly.pdbx_seq_one_letter_code
_entity_poly.pdbx_strand_id
1 'polypeptide(L)'
;MRGGQMGIGKYPSSDGNGEVSSGGGGGIIKHNRKCRDVVFLVIFIAFWVAMLVNSSFGFNQGNPLRLSYGLDYKGNICGDRHADPNLHELDLRYWLNPNEVYHSGSKDSDIRLANAKSICLLDCPIPSEDSLNWVCDYPEGDIRLSVDDWIDRNYDYFADLTPDLRNTSLQLQGPCYPVIFPSVNVYWSCQFIARASNVSLRHWKEMGGIEIFEDIVIDKAIHRFINSRSSVFKRYVADIGKSWLVLIVCGGILPVFLSIMWLLMIRHFVSAMPWITVILFNIIIISVTMFYYLKAGWIGNDAISPVIGDPDPYFHVSAREVIHLHVAAVIMTAVVIIALLSSIAIVRRILMATSVLKASSIYFLSICLRLLLK
;
A
#
# COMPACT_ATOMS: atom_id res chain seq x y z
N MET A 1 -16.38 -57.20 45.34
CA MET A 1 -16.77 -56.63 44.03
C MET A 1 -16.16 -55.24 43.91
N ARG A 2 -15.66 -54.90 42.72
CA ARG A 2 -14.80 -53.74 42.41
C ARG A 2 -15.49 -52.39 42.67
N GLY A 3 -14.76 -51.47 43.29
CA GLY A 3 -14.94 -50.03 43.17
C GLY A 3 -13.65 -49.41 42.63
N GLY A 4 -13.74 -48.63 41.56
CA GLY A 4 -12.61 -47.92 40.96
C GLY A 4 -12.51 -46.48 41.48
N GLN A 5 -11.30 -45.90 41.42
CA GLN A 5 -11.12 -44.46 41.49
C GLN A 5 -9.84 -44.00 40.77
N MET A 6 -9.98 -42.84 40.13
CA MET A 6 -9.01 -42.04 39.37
C MET A 6 -7.76 -41.65 40.17
N GLY A 7 -6.58 -41.71 39.54
CA GLY A 7 -5.33 -41.17 40.06
C GLY A 7 -4.84 -39.97 39.23
N ILE A 8 -4.81 -38.80 39.87
CA ILE A 8 -4.26 -37.53 39.38
C ILE A 8 -2.73 -37.61 39.37
N GLY A 9 -2.11 -37.42 38.19
CA GLY A 9 -0.66 -37.38 38.04
C GLY A 9 -0.06 -36.04 38.48
N LYS A 10 0.65 -36.04 39.61
CA LYS A 10 1.53 -34.97 40.09
C LYS A 10 2.80 -34.86 39.23
N TYR A 11 3.21 -33.64 38.90
CA TYR A 11 4.55 -33.31 38.41
C TYR A 11 5.60 -33.46 39.53
N PRO A 12 6.81 -34.00 39.29
CA PRO A 12 7.85 -34.00 40.31
C PRO A 12 8.67 -32.70 40.25
N SER A 13 8.86 -32.14 41.44
CA SER A 13 9.75 -31.00 41.73
C SER A 13 11.22 -31.38 41.58
N SER A 14 11.99 -30.35 41.22
CA SER A 14 13.46 -30.29 41.23
C SER A 14 13.99 -30.29 42.67
N ASP A 15 15.01 -31.11 42.95
CA ASP A 15 16.00 -30.87 44.01
C ASP A 15 17.32 -31.58 43.65
N GLY A 16 18.44 -30.94 44.01
CA GLY A 16 19.78 -31.22 43.52
C GLY A 16 20.68 -32.10 44.41
N ASN A 17 21.88 -32.31 43.87
CA ASN A 17 23.12 -32.88 44.43
C ASN A 17 23.18 -34.40 44.70
N GLY A 18 24.28 -35.01 44.23
CA GLY A 18 24.75 -36.32 44.72
C GLY A 18 25.17 -37.30 43.63
N GLU A 19 26.46 -37.28 43.37
CA GLU A 19 27.35 -38.18 42.64
C GLU A 19 27.14 -39.72 42.77
N VAL A 20 27.76 -40.46 41.83
CA VAL A 20 28.15 -41.90 41.82
C VAL A 20 27.22 -42.91 41.12
N SER A 21 27.60 -43.19 39.87
CA SER A 21 27.93 -44.51 39.29
C SER A 21 26.95 -45.69 39.44
N SER A 22 26.43 -46.17 38.31
CA SER A 22 26.93 -47.41 37.65
C SER A 22 25.90 -47.96 36.64
N GLY A 23 26.41 -48.42 35.49
CA GLY A 23 25.83 -49.56 34.79
C GLY A 23 24.80 -49.31 33.68
N GLY A 24 25.29 -49.01 32.47
CA GLY A 24 24.88 -49.73 31.26
C GLY A 24 23.57 -49.35 30.56
N GLY A 25 23.68 -48.72 29.39
CA GLY A 25 22.61 -48.71 28.38
C GLY A 25 22.32 -47.37 27.73
N GLY A 26 23.34 -46.75 27.13
CA GLY A 26 23.27 -45.45 26.49
C GLY A 26 22.18 -45.31 25.42
N GLY A 27 21.36 -44.28 25.59
CA GLY A 27 20.40 -43.77 24.62
C GLY A 27 20.16 -42.28 24.82
N ILE A 28 21.21 -41.50 25.11
CA ILE A 28 21.15 -40.04 25.03
C ILE A 28 20.83 -39.69 23.57
N ILE A 29 19.61 -39.22 23.31
CA ILE A 29 19.21 -38.67 22.01
C ILE A 29 20.08 -37.43 21.77
N LYS A 30 21.26 -37.63 21.18
CA LYS A 30 22.16 -36.55 20.78
C LYS A 30 21.47 -35.80 19.64
N HIS A 31 20.92 -34.64 19.97
CA HIS A 31 20.25 -33.74 19.03
C HIS A 31 21.25 -33.21 17.99
N ASN A 32 21.00 -33.51 16.72
CA ASN A 32 21.60 -32.78 15.59
C ASN A 32 20.50 -32.41 14.59
N ARG A 33 19.50 -31.66 15.06
CA ARG A 33 18.45 -31.10 14.20
C ARG A 33 19.05 -29.89 13.47
N LYS A 34 19.40 -30.04 12.19
CA LYS A 34 19.79 -28.91 11.34
C LYS A 34 18.51 -28.18 10.88
N CYS A 35 18.43 -26.87 11.09
CA CYS A 35 17.34 -26.04 10.57
C CYS A 35 17.33 -26.11 9.04
N ARG A 36 16.25 -26.63 8.47
CA ARG A 36 16.13 -26.86 7.01
C ARG A 36 15.62 -25.64 6.24
N ASP A 37 15.50 -24.48 6.89
CA ASP A 37 14.84 -23.30 6.34
C ASP A 37 15.70 -22.02 6.38
N VAL A 38 17.02 -22.18 6.37
CA VAL A 38 17.97 -21.06 6.40
C VAL A 38 17.86 -20.18 5.14
N VAL A 39 17.58 -20.78 3.98
CA VAL A 39 17.45 -20.03 2.72
C VAL A 39 16.23 -19.10 2.75
N PHE A 40 15.08 -19.59 3.21
CA PHE A 40 13.87 -18.77 3.32
C PHE A 40 14.01 -17.70 4.41
N LEU A 41 14.72 -18.00 5.50
CA LEU A 41 15.07 -17.01 6.52
C LEU A 41 15.90 -15.86 5.92
N VAL A 42 16.88 -16.17 5.08
CA VAL A 42 17.72 -15.15 4.41
C VAL A 42 16.89 -14.28 3.46
N ILE A 43 15.99 -14.87 2.66
CA ILE A 43 15.11 -14.12 1.75
C ILE A 43 14.17 -13.20 2.55
N PHE A 44 13.61 -13.69 3.66
CA PHE A 44 12.73 -12.90 4.51
C PHE A 44 13.47 -11.71 5.14
N ILE A 45 14.68 -11.93 5.64
CA ILE A 45 15.52 -10.85 6.17
C ILE A 45 15.86 -9.83 5.08
N ALA A 46 16.24 -10.28 3.88
CA ALA A 46 16.54 -9.38 2.76
C ALA A 46 15.34 -8.50 2.37
N PHE A 47 14.13 -9.07 2.38
CA PHE A 47 12.89 -8.32 2.15
C PHE A 47 12.69 -7.21 3.21
N TRP A 48 12.84 -7.54 4.50
CA TRP A 48 12.71 -6.55 5.57
C TRP A 48 13.76 -5.45 5.51
N VAL A 49 15.00 -5.81 5.19
CA VAL A 49 16.08 -4.84 5.00
C VAL A 49 15.75 -3.91 3.83
N ALA A 50 15.29 -4.43 2.69
CA ALA A 50 14.90 -3.60 1.55
C ALA A 50 13.75 -2.63 1.89
N MET A 51 12.74 -3.08 2.64
CA MET A 51 11.64 -2.24 3.11
C MET A 51 12.12 -1.12 4.03
N LEU A 52 12.99 -1.44 5.00
CA LEU A 52 13.58 -0.46 5.92
C LEU A 52 14.45 0.57 5.20
N VAL A 53 15.28 0.14 4.26
CA VAL A 53 16.15 1.04 3.48
C VAL A 53 15.31 1.99 2.63
N ASN A 54 14.34 1.47 1.87
CA ASN A 54 13.47 2.30 1.04
C ASN A 54 12.65 3.29 1.87
N SER A 55 12.13 2.85 3.02
CA SER A 55 11.40 3.72 3.95
C SER A 55 12.33 4.79 4.53
N SER A 56 13.52 4.40 5.00
CA SER A 56 14.50 5.35 5.57
C SER A 56 14.96 6.37 4.55
N PHE A 57 15.17 6.00 3.30
CA PHE A 57 15.50 6.94 2.23
C PHE A 57 14.36 7.93 2.00
N GLY A 58 13.11 7.43 1.93
CA GLY A 58 11.92 8.25 1.79
C GLY A 58 11.73 9.24 2.94
N PHE A 59 12.01 8.84 4.18
CA PHE A 59 11.89 9.71 5.36
C PHE A 59 13.06 10.68 5.52
N ASN A 60 14.29 10.27 5.18
CA ASN A 60 15.47 11.12 5.38
C ASN A 60 15.66 12.16 4.27
N GLN A 61 15.24 11.84 3.03
CA GLN A 61 15.39 12.75 1.89
C GLN A 61 14.07 13.38 1.45
N GLY A 62 12.94 12.77 1.78
CA GLY A 62 11.62 13.30 1.46
C GLY A 62 11.15 14.31 2.51
N ASN A 63 10.50 15.37 2.05
CA ASN A 63 9.76 16.28 2.94
C ASN A 63 8.25 15.95 2.86
N PRO A 64 7.67 15.28 3.88
CA PRO A 64 6.25 14.91 3.85
C PRO A 64 5.31 16.14 3.85
N LEU A 65 5.78 17.30 4.29
CA LEU A 65 5.01 18.55 4.32
C LEU A 65 4.64 19.03 2.91
N ARG A 66 5.38 18.62 1.86
CA ARG A 66 5.03 18.91 0.46
C ARG A 66 3.73 18.24 0.01
N LEU A 67 3.18 17.29 0.76
CA LEU A 67 1.89 16.68 0.42
C LEU A 67 0.71 17.51 0.95
N SER A 68 0.87 18.19 2.08
CA SER A 68 -0.19 18.97 2.74
C SER A 68 -0.12 20.46 2.43
N TYR A 69 1.08 21.04 2.39
CA TYR A 69 1.29 22.47 2.18
C TYR A 69 1.50 22.82 0.70
N GLY A 70 1.17 24.07 0.36
CA GLY A 70 1.44 24.63 -0.95
C GLY A 70 2.90 25.02 -1.14
N LEU A 71 3.26 25.30 -2.39
CA LEU A 71 4.54 25.89 -2.74
C LEU A 71 4.33 27.34 -3.16
N ASP A 72 5.30 28.20 -2.91
CA ASP A 72 5.38 29.54 -3.50
C ASP A 72 5.96 29.49 -4.93
N TYR A 73 6.08 30.65 -5.57
CA TYR A 73 6.64 30.81 -6.91
C TYR A 73 8.15 30.54 -6.98
N LYS A 74 8.84 30.44 -5.82
CA LYS A 74 10.25 30.07 -5.68
C LYS A 74 10.45 28.58 -5.46
N GLY A 75 9.38 27.83 -5.18
CA GLY A 75 9.41 26.41 -4.88
C GLY A 75 9.64 26.07 -3.39
N ASN A 76 9.62 27.07 -2.51
CA ASN A 76 9.62 26.89 -1.06
C ASN A 76 8.25 26.39 -0.58
N ILE A 77 8.22 25.75 0.58
CA ILE A 77 6.99 25.25 1.19
C ILE A 77 6.44 26.35 2.11
N CYS A 78 5.15 26.65 2.00
CA CYS A 78 4.49 27.57 2.94
C CYS A 78 4.60 27.03 4.38
N GLY A 79 4.97 27.88 5.33
CA GLY A 79 5.24 27.50 6.73
C GLY A 79 6.67 27.04 7.02
N ASP A 80 7.56 26.99 6.03
CA ASP A 80 8.94 26.54 6.21
C ASP A 80 9.83 27.65 6.79
N ARG A 81 10.44 27.37 7.95
CA ARG A 81 11.38 28.28 8.63
C ARG A 81 12.71 28.42 7.92
N HIS A 82 13.06 27.46 7.09
CA HIS A 82 14.34 27.40 6.37
C HIS A 82 14.22 27.91 4.93
N ALA A 83 13.05 28.37 4.52
CA ALA A 83 12.82 29.02 3.24
C ALA A 83 13.49 30.40 3.17
N ASP A 84 13.74 30.86 1.95
CA ASP A 84 14.20 32.22 1.65
C ASP A 84 13.19 32.93 0.71
N PRO A 85 12.42 33.92 1.20
CA PRO A 85 12.41 34.47 2.57
C PRO A 85 11.85 33.49 3.61
N ASN A 86 12.05 33.77 4.91
CA ASN A 86 11.52 32.93 5.99
C ASN A 86 9.98 32.90 5.97
N LEU A 87 9.39 31.72 5.78
CA LEU A 87 7.95 31.52 5.64
C LEU A 87 7.29 30.95 6.90
N HIS A 88 7.95 31.00 8.06
CA HIS A 88 7.47 30.35 9.29
C HIS A 88 6.02 30.70 9.67
N GLU A 89 5.60 31.94 9.43
CA GLU A 89 4.25 32.42 9.78
C GLU A 89 3.29 32.42 8.57
N LEU A 90 3.81 32.15 7.37
CA LEU A 90 3.12 32.24 6.10
C LEU A 90 2.72 30.83 5.63
N ASP A 91 1.66 30.28 6.21
CA ASP A 91 1.25 28.89 5.98
C ASP A 91 0.30 28.70 4.79
N LEU A 92 -0.33 29.77 4.28
CA LEU A 92 -1.40 29.70 3.29
C LEU A 92 -0.91 30.00 1.88
N ARG A 93 -1.15 29.08 0.94
CA ARG A 93 -0.87 29.35 -0.49
C ARG A 93 -1.98 30.16 -1.14
N TYR A 94 -1.64 31.30 -1.74
CA TYR A 94 -2.49 32.15 -2.57
C TYR A 94 -2.01 32.19 -4.02
N TRP A 95 -2.92 32.24 -5.00
CA TRP A 95 -2.58 32.44 -6.41
C TRP A 95 -2.67 33.93 -6.76
N LEU A 96 -1.59 34.49 -7.30
CA LEU A 96 -1.49 35.93 -7.54
C LEU A 96 -2.24 36.35 -8.82
N ASN A 97 -2.04 35.61 -9.91
CA ASN A 97 -2.56 35.97 -11.22
C ASN A 97 -3.88 35.23 -11.54
N PRO A 98 -5.04 35.92 -11.51
CA PRO A 98 -6.32 35.27 -11.80
C PRO A 98 -6.44 34.77 -13.24
N ASN A 99 -5.78 35.43 -14.20
CA ASN A 99 -5.82 35.02 -15.60
C ASN A 99 -5.06 33.71 -15.82
N GLU A 100 -3.91 33.51 -15.16
CA GLU A 100 -3.21 32.21 -15.20
C GLU A 100 -4.07 31.08 -14.63
N VAL A 101 -4.78 31.34 -13.52
CA VAL A 101 -5.70 30.37 -12.93
C VAL A 101 -6.85 30.06 -13.90
N TYR A 102 -7.44 31.07 -14.54
CA TYR A 102 -8.47 30.89 -15.56
C TYR A 102 -7.97 30.05 -16.74
N HIS A 103 -6.81 30.41 -17.31
CA HIS A 103 -6.23 29.69 -18.43
C HIS A 103 -5.96 28.23 -18.08
N SER A 104 -5.46 27.94 -16.88
CA SER A 104 -5.22 26.56 -16.44
C SER A 104 -6.48 25.69 -16.32
N GLY A 105 -7.66 26.32 -16.25
CA GLY A 105 -8.95 25.66 -16.27
C GLY A 105 -9.49 25.41 -17.68
N SER A 106 -9.04 26.19 -18.67
CA SER A 106 -9.47 26.08 -20.06
C SER A 106 -8.90 24.81 -20.72
N LYS A 107 -9.63 24.25 -21.69
CA LYS A 107 -9.22 23.02 -22.38
C LYS A 107 -8.07 23.23 -23.38
N ASP A 108 -7.75 24.48 -23.70
CA ASP A 108 -6.92 24.87 -24.83
C ASP A 108 -5.57 25.49 -24.42
N SER A 109 -5.20 25.40 -23.13
CA SER A 109 -3.96 25.97 -22.62
C SER A 109 -2.99 24.91 -22.10
N ASP A 110 -1.69 25.13 -22.34
CA ASP A 110 -0.60 24.31 -21.80
C ASP A 110 -0.27 24.62 -20.33
N ILE A 111 -0.92 25.64 -19.74
CA ILE A 111 -0.61 26.12 -18.38
C ILE A 111 -1.28 25.21 -17.36
N ARG A 112 -0.50 24.54 -16.51
CA ARG A 112 -1.02 23.78 -15.37
C ARG A 112 -1.16 24.68 -14.16
N LEU A 113 -2.22 24.49 -13.35
CA LEU A 113 -2.40 25.26 -12.12
C LEU A 113 -1.25 25.07 -11.10
N ALA A 114 -0.51 23.96 -11.21
CA ALA A 114 0.71 23.72 -10.44
C ALA A 114 1.84 24.73 -10.72
N ASN A 115 1.81 25.34 -11.92
CA ASN A 115 2.81 26.29 -12.40
C ASN A 115 2.29 27.73 -12.37
N ALA A 116 1.01 27.94 -12.02
CA ALA A 116 0.46 29.27 -11.85
C ALA A 116 1.15 29.93 -10.66
N LYS A 117 1.51 31.21 -10.80
CA LYS A 117 2.29 31.93 -9.79
C LYS A 117 1.53 31.97 -8.46
N SER A 118 2.14 31.40 -7.42
CA SER A 118 1.59 31.36 -6.06
C SER A 118 2.54 31.96 -5.04
N ILE A 119 2.00 32.45 -3.93
CA ILE A 119 2.75 33.04 -2.83
C ILE A 119 2.20 32.52 -1.50
N CYS A 120 3.01 32.53 -0.45
CA CYS A 120 2.58 32.16 0.89
C CYS A 120 2.19 33.41 1.70
N LEU A 121 1.01 33.38 2.32
CA LEU A 121 0.40 34.45 3.11
C LEU A 121 -0.02 33.93 4.50
N LEU A 122 -0.25 34.84 5.45
CA LEU A 122 -0.75 34.52 6.79
C LEU A 122 -2.26 34.24 6.75
N ASP A 123 -2.99 35.06 6.01
CA ASP A 123 -4.44 34.99 5.83
C ASP A 123 -4.83 35.18 4.36
N CYS A 124 -6.00 34.64 3.98
CA CYS A 124 -6.49 34.75 2.62
C CYS A 124 -7.01 36.17 2.33
N PRO A 125 -6.50 36.84 1.29
CA PRO A 125 -6.87 38.22 1.01
C PRO A 125 -8.31 38.29 0.50
N ILE A 126 -9.00 39.34 0.94
CA ILE A 126 -10.37 39.66 0.54
C ILE A 126 -10.39 41.05 -0.13
N PRO A 127 -11.24 41.25 -1.16
CA PRO A 127 -11.42 42.55 -1.78
C PRO A 127 -12.03 43.54 -0.78
N SER A 128 -11.58 44.78 -0.80
CA SER A 128 -12.16 45.88 -0.01
C SER A 128 -13.48 46.35 -0.62
N GLU A 129 -14.34 46.95 0.21
CA GLU A 129 -15.64 47.50 -0.22
C GLU A 129 -15.49 48.84 -0.94
N ASP A 130 -14.43 49.60 -0.64
CA ASP A 130 -14.26 51.00 -1.09
C ASP A 130 -13.01 51.25 -1.92
N SER A 131 -12.05 50.31 -1.95
CA SER A 131 -10.75 50.49 -2.60
C SER A 131 -10.24 49.20 -3.23
N LEU A 132 -9.18 49.30 -4.03
CA LEU A 132 -8.52 48.12 -4.59
C LEU A 132 -7.36 47.69 -3.69
N ASN A 133 -7.48 46.51 -3.09
CA ASN A 133 -6.40 45.87 -2.34
C ASN A 133 -5.43 45.20 -3.31
N TRP A 134 -4.15 45.21 -2.96
CA TRP A 134 -3.09 44.55 -3.72
C TRP A 134 -2.39 43.49 -2.88
N VAL A 135 -1.90 42.46 -3.54
CA VAL A 135 -0.91 41.54 -2.98
C VAL A 135 0.31 41.60 -3.88
N CYS A 136 1.42 41.99 -3.29
CA CYS A 136 2.69 42.09 -3.98
C CYS A 136 3.60 40.90 -3.71
N ASP A 137 4.57 40.68 -4.59
CA ASP A 137 5.62 39.69 -4.43
C ASP A 137 6.43 39.96 -3.15
N TYR A 138 7.25 38.98 -2.76
CA TYR A 138 8.19 39.17 -1.66
C TYR A 138 9.11 40.38 -1.94
N PRO A 139 9.38 41.23 -0.92
CA PRO A 139 10.15 42.45 -1.11
C PRO A 139 11.62 42.11 -1.40
N GLU A 140 11.97 42.08 -2.68
CA GLU A 140 13.28 41.67 -3.17
C GLU A 140 13.83 42.66 -4.19
N GLY A 141 15.16 42.70 -4.33
CA GLY A 141 15.84 43.56 -5.28
C GLY A 141 15.80 45.05 -4.89
N ASP A 142 15.21 45.89 -5.75
CA ASP A 142 15.19 47.35 -5.58
C ASP A 142 14.22 47.82 -4.47
N ILE A 143 13.36 46.92 -3.98
CA ILE A 143 12.39 47.19 -2.91
C ILE A 143 13.07 46.98 -1.56
N ARG A 144 13.40 48.07 -0.86
CA ARG A 144 14.03 48.04 0.48
C ARG A 144 12.99 47.93 1.59
N LEU A 145 12.23 46.84 1.61
CA LEU A 145 11.23 46.54 2.64
C LEU A 145 11.58 45.20 3.30
N SER A 146 11.48 45.11 4.63
CA SER A 146 11.65 43.82 5.32
C SER A 146 10.40 42.94 5.11
N VAL A 147 10.54 41.63 5.28
CA VAL A 147 9.40 40.69 5.18
C VAL A 147 8.37 40.98 6.26
N ASP A 148 8.81 41.35 7.47
CA ASP A 148 7.91 41.70 8.58
C ASP A 148 7.14 43.00 8.27
N ASP A 149 7.83 44.04 7.77
CA ASP A 149 7.15 45.29 7.36
C ASP A 149 6.19 45.06 6.18
N TRP A 150 6.49 44.10 5.30
CA TRP A 150 5.61 43.69 4.21
C TRP A 150 4.34 43.00 4.72
N ILE A 151 4.47 42.15 5.74
CA ILE A 151 3.32 41.53 6.43
C ILE A 151 2.48 42.60 7.14
N ASP A 152 3.12 43.53 7.86
CA ASP A 152 2.44 44.62 8.59
C ASP A 152 1.67 45.57 7.65
N ARG A 153 2.14 45.72 6.41
CA ARG A 153 1.46 46.46 5.34
C ARG A 153 0.40 45.64 4.60
N ASN A 154 0.02 44.48 5.12
CA ASN A 154 -0.94 43.56 4.50
C ASN A 154 -0.56 43.22 3.04
N TYR A 155 0.73 42.99 2.83
CA TYR A 155 1.33 42.58 1.55
C TYR A 155 1.27 43.62 0.43
N ASP A 156 0.97 44.89 0.75
CA ASP A 156 0.80 45.97 -0.23
C ASP A 156 1.92 47.01 -0.14
N TYR A 157 2.61 47.22 -1.26
CA TYR A 157 3.52 48.36 -1.49
C TYR A 157 3.32 48.97 -2.88
N PHE A 158 2.16 48.77 -3.51
CA PHE A 158 1.87 49.22 -4.87
C PHE A 158 2.02 50.74 -5.05
N ALA A 159 1.64 51.50 -4.01
CA ALA A 159 1.78 52.96 -4.01
C ALA A 159 3.24 53.42 -4.09
N ASP A 160 4.16 52.65 -3.53
CA ASP A 160 5.59 52.95 -3.45
C ASP A 160 6.36 52.54 -4.72
N LEU A 161 5.69 51.85 -5.68
CA LEU A 161 6.29 51.43 -6.94
C LEU A 161 6.59 52.60 -7.88
N THR A 162 7.65 52.43 -8.69
CA THR A 162 7.93 53.31 -9.82
C THR A 162 6.81 53.24 -10.87
N PRO A 163 6.63 54.29 -11.70
CA PRO A 163 5.60 54.30 -12.74
C PRO A 163 5.70 53.10 -13.71
N ASP A 164 6.92 52.66 -14.02
CA ASP A 164 7.16 51.52 -14.92
C ASP A 164 6.70 50.20 -14.30
N LEU A 165 7.06 49.93 -13.03
CA LEU A 165 6.63 48.73 -12.29
C LEU A 165 5.11 48.73 -12.01
N ARG A 166 4.52 49.91 -11.89
CA ARG A 166 3.07 50.05 -11.79
C ARG A 166 2.38 49.59 -13.07
N ASN A 167 2.93 49.98 -14.23
CA ASN A 167 2.39 49.58 -15.52
C ASN A 167 2.53 48.07 -15.77
N THR A 168 3.63 47.43 -15.36
CA THR A 168 3.78 45.96 -15.46
C THR A 168 2.80 45.22 -14.54
N SER A 169 2.54 45.77 -13.34
CA SER A 169 1.54 45.25 -12.42
C SER A 169 0.12 45.33 -13.01
N LEU A 170 -0.22 46.42 -13.70
CA LEU A 170 -1.47 46.57 -14.44
C LEU A 170 -1.62 45.57 -15.61
N GLN A 171 -0.50 45.03 -16.11
CA GLN A 171 -0.46 43.95 -17.11
C GLN A 171 -0.44 42.54 -16.50
N LEU A 172 -0.64 42.39 -15.18
CA LEU A 172 -0.52 41.13 -14.43
C LEU A 172 0.84 40.42 -14.59
N GLN A 173 1.91 41.19 -14.86
CA GLN A 173 3.29 40.66 -14.92
C GLN A 173 4.02 40.78 -13.58
N GLY A 174 3.41 41.47 -12.61
CA GLY A 174 4.00 41.75 -11.30
C GLY A 174 4.75 43.09 -11.27
N PRO A 175 5.28 43.49 -10.10
CA PRO A 175 5.39 42.68 -8.87
C PRO A 175 4.12 42.67 -8.01
N CYS A 176 3.11 43.50 -8.29
CA CYS A 176 1.87 43.55 -7.52
C CYS A 176 0.66 43.11 -8.34
N TYR A 177 -0.27 42.44 -7.67
CA TYR A 177 -1.47 41.85 -8.28
C TYR A 177 -2.73 42.30 -7.53
N PRO A 178 -3.83 42.60 -8.26
CA PRO A 178 -5.06 43.09 -7.65
C PRO A 178 -5.87 41.96 -6.98
N VAL A 179 -6.41 42.22 -5.80
CA VAL A 179 -7.33 41.30 -5.12
C VAL A 179 -8.74 41.53 -5.64
N ILE A 180 -9.09 40.81 -6.71
CA ILE A 180 -10.39 40.93 -7.39
C ILE A 180 -11.41 39.88 -6.91
N PHE A 181 -10.92 38.66 -6.71
CA PHE A 181 -11.75 37.53 -6.28
C PHE A 181 -11.65 37.38 -4.77
N PRO A 182 -12.78 37.30 -4.05
CA PRO A 182 -12.76 36.93 -2.64
C PRO A 182 -12.24 35.50 -2.52
N SER A 183 -11.40 35.27 -1.51
CA SER A 183 -10.76 33.97 -1.29
C SER A 183 -10.99 33.46 0.12
N VAL A 184 -11.07 32.14 0.28
CA VAL A 184 -11.30 31.47 1.56
C VAL A 184 -10.24 30.39 1.81
N ASN A 185 -9.84 30.25 3.08
CA ASN A 185 -8.88 29.23 3.48
C ASN A 185 -9.53 27.85 3.47
N VAL A 186 -9.04 26.97 2.60
CA VAL A 186 -9.48 25.58 2.52
C VAL A 186 -8.24 24.70 2.36
N TYR A 187 -7.88 23.97 3.44
CA TYR A 187 -6.68 23.13 3.52
C TYR A 187 -5.38 23.89 3.21
N TRP A 188 -5.10 24.97 3.94
CA TRP A 188 -3.85 25.73 3.83
C TRP A 188 -3.62 26.35 2.44
N SER A 189 -4.72 26.64 1.74
CA SER A 189 -4.72 27.26 0.43
C SER A 189 -5.95 28.15 0.27
N CYS A 190 -5.73 29.34 -0.27
CA CYS A 190 -6.76 30.32 -0.55
C CYS A 190 -7.45 30.02 -1.87
N GLN A 191 -8.68 29.55 -1.81
CA GLN A 191 -9.49 29.23 -2.99
C GLN A 191 -10.31 30.46 -3.39
N PHE A 192 -10.27 30.83 -4.67
CA PHE A 192 -11.14 31.88 -5.20
C PHE A 192 -12.60 31.43 -5.20
N ILE A 193 -13.49 32.36 -4.86
CA ILE A 193 -14.92 32.23 -5.11
C ILE A 193 -15.18 32.75 -6.53
N ALA A 194 -16.00 32.02 -7.32
CA ALA A 194 -16.18 32.27 -8.75
C ALA A 194 -16.70 33.68 -9.16
N ARG A 195 -17.01 34.55 -8.20
CA ARG A 195 -17.59 35.88 -8.45
C ARG A 195 -16.60 36.98 -8.04
N ALA A 196 -16.18 37.79 -9.00
CA ALA A 196 -15.36 38.98 -8.76
C ALA A 196 -16.13 40.04 -7.95
N SER A 197 -15.43 40.84 -7.16
CA SER A 197 -16.01 42.02 -6.50
C SER A 197 -16.17 43.15 -7.51
N ASN A 198 -17.41 43.62 -7.70
CA ASN A 198 -17.74 44.70 -8.63
C ASN A 198 -16.94 45.98 -8.37
N VAL A 199 -16.67 46.30 -7.10
CA VAL A 199 -15.94 47.52 -6.69
C VAL A 199 -14.48 47.41 -7.10
N SER A 200 -13.82 46.30 -6.70
CA SER A 200 -12.43 46.03 -7.06
C SER A 200 -12.22 46.00 -8.57
N LEU A 201 -13.12 45.37 -9.32
CA LEU A 201 -13.05 45.25 -10.77
C LEU A 201 -13.26 46.61 -11.46
N ARG A 202 -14.12 47.47 -10.92
CA ARG A 202 -14.34 48.83 -11.43
C ARG A 202 -13.08 49.67 -11.28
N HIS A 203 -12.48 49.69 -10.09
CA HIS A 203 -11.24 50.43 -9.85
C HIS A 203 -10.07 49.90 -10.67
N TRP A 204 -9.98 48.58 -10.85
CA TRP A 204 -8.99 47.97 -11.73
C TRP A 204 -9.12 48.47 -13.19
N LYS A 205 -10.34 48.52 -13.72
CA LYS A 205 -10.62 49.04 -15.07
C LYS A 205 -10.35 50.54 -15.17
N GLU A 206 -10.69 51.32 -14.14
CA GLU A 206 -10.40 52.76 -14.08
C GLU A 206 -8.90 53.06 -14.09
N MET A 207 -8.07 52.17 -13.52
CA MET A 207 -6.61 52.27 -13.56
C MET A 207 -5.98 51.75 -14.87
N GLY A 208 -6.78 51.33 -15.85
CA GLY A 208 -6.28 50.83 -17.14
C GLY A 208 -5.67 49.43 -17.07
N GLY A 209 -6.06 48.62 -16.08
CA GLY A 209 -5.63 47.23 -15.98
C GLY A 209 -6.17 46.37 -17.13
N ILE A 210 -5.44 45.30 -17.46
CA ILE A 210 -5.84 44.36 -18.52
C ILE A 210 -7.14 43.63 -18.18
N GLU A 211 -7.79 43.06 -19.20
CA GLU A 211 -9.05 42.33 -19.00
C GLU A 211 -8.83 41.08 -18.13
N ILE A 212 -9.67 40.92 -17.10
CA ILE A 212 -9.68 39.77 -16.19
C ILE A 212 -10.87 38.88 -16.55
N PHE A 213 -10.61 37.60 -16.80
CA PHE A 213 -11.65 36.65 -17.15
C PHE A 213 -12.41 36.19 -15.89
N GLU A 214 -13.71 36.46 -15.83
CA GLU A 214 -14.60 36.00 -14.77
C GLU A 214 -15.49 34.85 -15.27
N ASP A 215 -15.20 33.62 -14.85
CA ASP A 215 -16.01 32.45 -15.22
C ASP A 215 -15.91 31.35 -14.15
N ILE A 216 -16.88 30.45 -14.13
CA ILE A 216 -16.89 29.24 -13.30
C ILE A 216 -15.69 28.32 -13.58
N VAL A 217 -14.98 28.54 -14.70
CA VAL A 217 -13.75 27.83 -15.06
C VAL A 217 -12.66 27.99 -13.99
N ILE A 218 -12.58 29.16 -13.33
CA ILE A 218 -11.62 29.43 -12.25
C ILE A 218 -11.86 28.49 -11.06
N ASP A 219 -13.10 28.47 -10.55
CA ASP A 219 -13.48 27.60 -9.44
C ASP A 219 -13.25 26.13 -9.81
N LYS A 220 -13.63 25.73 -11.02
CA LYS A 220 -13.43 24.37 -11.53
C LYS A 220 -11.95 24.01 -11.68
N ALA A 221 -11.06 24.95 -12.01
CA ALA A 221 -9.63 24.73 -12.11
C ALA A 221 -9.03 24.42 -10.73
N ILE A 222 -9.33 25.28 -9.75
CA ILE A 222 -8.90 25.14 -8.35
C ILE A 222 -9.46 23.85 -7.75
N HIS A 223 -10.76 23.61 -7.90
CA HIS A 223 -11.41 22.38 -7.44
C HIS A 223 -10.79 21.13 -8.07
N ARG A 224 -10.49 21.13 -9.38
CA ARG A 224 -9.81 20.02 -10.04
C ARG A 224 -8.41 19.80 -9.51
N PHE A 225 -7.62 20.85 -9.32
CA PHE A 225 -6.25 20.74 -8.81
C PHE A 225 -6.21 20.18 -7.39
N ILE A 226 -7.02 20.74 -6.49
CA ILE A 226 -7.10 20.31 -5.10
C ILE A 226 -7.67 18.90 -5.01
N ASN A 227 -8.72 18.61 -5.77
CA ASN A 227 -9.21 17.23 -5.86
C ASN A 227 -8.21 16.32 -6.53
N SER A 228 -7.35 16.72 -7.46
CA SER A 228 -6.37 15.81 -8.07
C SER A 228 -5.36 15.30 -7.04
N ARG A 229 -4.81 16.22 -6.22
CA ARG A 229 -3.85 15.91 -5.15
C ARG A 229 -4.50 15.13 -4.01
N SER A 230 -5.75 15.45 -3.68
CA SER A 230 -6.51 14.79 -2.62
C SER A 230 -7.37 13.63 -3.11
N SER A 231 -7.44 13.34 -4.41
CA SER A 231 -8.36 12.35 -4.99
C SER A 231 -8.03 10.95 -4.53
N VAL A 232 -6.74 10.64 -4.41
CA VAL A 232 -6.27 9.33 -3.98
C VAL A 232 -6.64 9.11 -2.52
N PHE A 233 -6.33 10.07 -1.64
CA PHE A 233 -6.67 9.99 -0.23
C PHE A 233 -8.20 10.03 0.01
N LYS A 234 -8.93 10.94 -0.65
CA LYS A 234 -10.40 10.99 -0.57
C LYS A 234 -11.04 9.72 -1.13
N ARG A 235 -10.52 9.11 -2.20
CA ARG A 235 -11.01 7.83 -2.71
C ARG A 235 -10.76 6.72 -1.71
N TYR A 236 -9.56 6.61 -1.14
CA TYR A 236 -9.28 5.61 -0.09
C TYR A 236 -10.14 5.81 1.15
N VAL A 237 -10.29 7.05 1.65
CA VAL A 237 -11.10 7.35 2.82
C VAL A 237 -12.60 7.13 2.54
N ALA A 238 -13.08 7.51 1.36
CA ALA A 238 -14.47 7.26 0.96
C ALA A 238 -14.74 5.76 0.75
N ASP A 239 -13.78 5.02 0.19
CA ASP A 239 -13.88 3.57 -0.01
C ASP A 239 -13.83 2.85 1.34
N ILE A 240 -12.98 3.28 2.28
CA ILE A 240 -12.97 2.78 3.67
C ILE A 240 -14.30 3.10 4.35
N GLY A 241 -14.81 4.32 4.20
CA GLY A 241 -16.11 4.73 4.78
C GLY A 241 -17.28 3.93 4.22
N LYS A 242 -17.27 3.63 2.91
CA LYS A 242 -18.31 2.82 2.26
C LYS A 242 -18.21 1.34 2.58
N SER A 243 -16.99 0.81 2.72
CA SER A 243 -16.72 -0.62 2.90
C SER A 243 -16.36 -1.00 4.34
N TRP A 244 -16.51 -0.11 5.32
CA TRP A 244 -16.12 -0.36 6.71
C TRP A 244 -16.75 -1.64 7.28
N LEU A 245 -18.04 -1.88 6.99
CA LEU A 245 -18.73 -3.09 7.42
C LEU A 245 -18.16 -4.36 6.76
N VAL A 246 -17.82 -4.28 5.46
CA VAL A 246 -17.21 -5.38 4.71
C VAL A 246 -15.81 -5.67 5.22
N LEU A 247 -15.03 -4.65 5.56
CA LEU A 247 -13.69 -4.80 6.14
C LEU A 247 -13.73 -5.46 7.52
N ILE A 248 -14.68 -5.07 8.38
CA ILE A 248 -14.85 -5.70 9.70
C ILE A 248 -15.29 -7.16 9.54
N VAL A 249 -16.26 -7.44 8.66
CA VAL A 249 -16.80 -8.78 8.49
C VAL A 249 -15.80 -9.69 7.76
N CYS A 250 -15.29 -9.30 6.60
CA CYS A 250 -14.40 -10.12 5.78
C CYS A 250 -12.93 -10.06 6.20
N GLY A 251 -12.47 -8.98 6.83
CA GLY A 251 -11.09 -8.81 7.28
C GLY A 251 -10.87 -9.15 8.75
N GLY A 252 -11.91 -9.03 9.59
CA GLY A 252 -11.85 -9.31 11.03
C GLY A 252 -12.56 -10.60 11.41
N ILE A 253 -13.90 -10.58 11.38
CA ILE A 253 -14.73 -11.63 11.97
C ILE A 253 -14.59 -12.96 11.23
N LEU A 254 -14.70 -12.95 9.91
CA LEU A 254 -14.68 -14.16 9.08
C LEU A 254 -13.30 -14.86 9.10
N PRO A 255 -12.15 -14.16 9.00
CA PRO A 255 -10.84 -14.78 9.15
C PRO A 255 -10.59 -15.33 10.55
N VAL A 256 -11.03 -14.62 11.61
CA VAL A 256 -10.92 -15.12 12.99
C VAL A 256 -11.76 -16.38 13.17
N PHE A 257 -12.98 -16.39 12.66
CA PHE A 257 -13.86 -17.55 12.71
C PHE A 257 -13.29 -18.73 11.92
N LEU A 258 -12.84 -18.52 10.69
CA LEU A 258 -12.20 -19.55 9.87
C LEU A 258 -10.91 -20.06 10.49
N SER A 259 -10.12 -19.19 11.13
CA SER A 259 -8.90 -19.56 11.86
C SER A 259 -9.22 -20.47 13.06
N ILE A 260 -10.24 -20.11 13.86
CA ILE A 260 -10.70 -20.96 14.97
C ILE A 260 -11.21 -22.31 14.44
N MET A 261 -12.03 -22.30 13.39
CA MET A 261 -12.55 -23.52 12.76
C MET A 261 -11.43 -24.41 12.23
N TRP A 262 -10.39 -23.81 11.61
CA TRP A 262 -9.21 -24.52 11.14
C TRP A 262 -8.40 -25.15 12.28
N LEU A 263 -8.19 -24.42 13.39
CA LEU A 263 -7.52 -24.96 14.57
C LEU A 263 -8.30 -26.13 15.20
N LEU A 264 -9.63 -26.06 15.19
CA LEU A 264 -10.50 -27.15 15.63
C LEU A 264 -10.45 -28.35 14.68
N MET A 265 -10.41 -28.12 13.37
CA MET A 265 -10.27 -29.17 12.35
C MET A 265 -8.94 -29.91 12.52
N ILE A 266 -7.84 -29.17 12.69
CA ILE A 266 -6.52 -29.74 13.02
C ILE A 266 -6.66 -30.62 14.26
N ARG A 267 -7.25 -30.15 15.35
CA ARG A 267 -7.38 -30.96 16.58
C ARG A 267 -8.04 -32.33 16.37
N HIS A 268 -9.11 -32.41 15.60
CA HIS A 268 -9.85 -33.66 15.39
C HIS A 268 -9.23 -34.53 14.30
N PHE A 269 -8.65 -33.92 13.27
CA PHE A 269 -8.17 -34.61 12.06
C PHE A 269 -6.64 -34.58 11.87
N VAL A 270 -5.83 -34.12 12.83
CA VAL A 270 -4.35 -34.11 12.76
C VAL A 270 -3.81 -35.48 12.38
N SER A 271 -4.40 -36.54 12.91
CA SER A 271 -3.94 -37.89 12.59
C SER A 271 -4.33 -38.28 11.18
N ALA A 272 -5.50 -37.89 10.67
CA ALA A 272 -6.01 -38.33 9.36
C ALA A 272 -5.43 -37.52 8.19
N MET A 273 -5.24 -36.21 8.37
CA MET A 273 -4.87 -35.28 7.31
C MET A 273 -3.58 -35.67 6.56
N PRO A 274 -2.46 -36.01 7.22
CA PRO A 274 -1.25 -36.45 6.52
C PRO A 274 -1.45 -37.75 5.73
N TRP A 275 -2.19 -38.73 6.28
CA TRP A 275 -2.46 -39.99 5.58
C TRP A 275 -3.31 -39.79 4.34
N ILE A 276 -4.34 -38.94 4.42
CA ILE A 276 -5.17 -38.58 3.27
C ILE A 276 -4.31 -37.93 2.19
N THR A 277 -3.44 -36.98 2.55
CA THR A 277 -2.56 -36.33 1.56
C THR A 277 -1.56 -37.28 0.91
N VAL A 278 -0.97 -38.20 1.68
CA VAL A 278 -0.04 -39.20 1.14
C VAL A 278 -0.76 -40.18 0.22
N ILE A 279 -1.95 -40.66 0.61
CA ILE A 279 -2.75 -41.56 -0.21
C ILE A 279 -3.16 -40.86 -1.51
N LEU A 280 -3.70 -39.65 -1.43
CA LEU A 280 -4.13 -38.87 -2.58
C LEU A 280 -2.97 -38.61 -3.55
N PHE A 281 -1.81 -38.20 -3.05
CA PHE A 281 -0.61 -37.97 -3.86
C PHE A 281 -0.18 -39.24 -4.61
N ASN A 282 -0.17 -40.39 -3.93
CA ASN A 282 0.18 -41.67 -4.56
C ASN A 282 -0.88 -42.11 -5.59
N ILE A 283 -2.17 -41.90 -5.33
CA ILE A 283 -3.23 -42.17 -6.31
C ILE A 283 -3.03 -41.32 -7.56
N ILE A 284 -2.86 -40.00 -7.40
CA ILE A 284 -2.70 -39.08 -8.53
C ILE A 284 -1.50 -39.46 -9.38
N ILE A 285 -0.34 -39.73 -8.78
CA ILE A 285 0.87 -40.04 -9.55
C ILE A 285 0.75 -41.39 -10.28
N ILE A 286 0.05 -42.36 -9.69
CA ILE A 286 -0.29 -43.63 -10.36
C ILE A 286 -1.26 -43.36 -11.52
N SER A 287 -2.30 -42.56 -11.33
CA SER A 287 -3.27 -42.21 -12.38
C SER A 287 -2.61 -41.48 -13.56
N VAL A 288 -1.72 -40.51 -13.30
CA VAL A 288 -0.98 -39.79 -14.34
C VAL A 288 -0.04 -40.74 -15.09
N THR A 289 0.65 -41.63 -14.38
CA THR A 289 1.55 -42.62 -15.00
C THR A 289 0.78 -43.63 -15.84
N MET A 290 -0.39 -44.07 -15.38
CA MET A 290 -1.31 -44.90 -16.14
C MET A 290 -1.78 -44.19 -17.42
N PHE A 291 -2.11 -42.91 -17.35
CA PHE A 291 -2.48 -42.11 -18.52
C PHE A 291 -1.37 -42.05 -19.57
N TYR A 292 -0.11 -41.90 -19.16
CA TYR A 292 1.03 -41.97 -20.08
C TYR A 292 1.19 -43.36 -20.72
N TYR A 293 0.93 -44.44 -19.99
CA TYR A 293 0.96 -45.80 -20.55
C TYR A 293 -0.15 -46.06 -21.57
N LEU A 294 -1.34 -45.51 -21.33
CA LEU A 294 -2.44 -45.56 -22.29
C LEU A 294 -2.10 -44.80 -23.57
N LYS A 295 -1.50 -43.60 -23.45
CA LYS A 295 -1.07 -42.80 -24.62
C LYS A 295 0.15 -43.37 -25.33
N ALA A 296 1.03 -44.09 -24.65
CA ALA A 296 2.19 -44.76 -25.24
C ALA A 296 1.83 -46.06 -25.99
N GLY A 297 0.60 -46.57 -25.85
CA GLY A 297 0.14 -47.78 -26.56
C GLY A 297 0.72 -49.09 -26.02
N TRP A 298 1.23 -49.11 -24.78
CA TRP A 298 1.74 -50.33 -24.13
C TRP A 298 0.64 -51.23 -23.56
N ILE A 299 -0.52 -50.65 -23.24
CA ILE A 299 -1.72 -51.40 -22.88
C ILE A 299 -2.49 -51.65 -24.20
N GLY A 300 -2.79 -52.91 -24.50
CA GLY A 300 -3.47 -53.30 -25.75
C GLY A 300 -4.86 -52.64 -25.88
N ASN A 301 -5.20 -52.20 -27.08
CA ASN A 301 -6.44 -51.49 -27.40
C ASN A 301 -7.71 -52.29 -27.01
N ASP A 302 -7.59 -53.61 -26.98
CA ASP A 302 -8.62 -54.60 -26.62
C ASP A 302 -9.13 -54.43 -25.16
N ALA A 303 -8.32 -53.85 -24.27
CA ALA A 303 -8.65 -53.66 -22.86
C ALA A 303 -9.31 -52.29 -22.54
N ILE A 304 -9.37 -51.36 -23.52
CA ILE A 304 -9.66 -49.94 -23.29
C ILE A 304 -10.81 -49.40 -24.17
N SER A 305 -11.12 -50.10 -25.28
CA SER A 305 -12.24 -49.82 -26.18
C SER A 305 -13.60 -49.55 -25.50
N PRO A 306 -14.00 -50.27 -24.43
CA PRO A 306 -15.30 -50.03 -23.81
C PRO A 306 -15.39 -48.74 -22.97
N VAL A 307 -14.27 -48.05 -22.69
CA VAL A 307 -14.23 -46.85 -21.81
C VAL A 307 -13.88 -45.58 -22.58
N ILE A 308 -13.07 -45.66 -23.64
CA ILE A 308 -12.54 -44.48 -24.36
C ILE A 308 -13.22 -44.26 -25.73
N GLY A 309 -14.00 -45.24 -26.21
CA GLY A 309 -14.59 -45.21 -27.56
C GLY A 309 -13.58 -45.63 -28.64
N ASP A 310 -14.08 -46.02 -29.81
CA ASP A 310 -13.24 -46.46 -30.92
C ASP A 310 -12.25 -45.35 -31.34
N PRO A 311 -10.97 -45.65 -31.61
CA PRO A 311 -9.98 -44.64 -31.98
C PRO A 311 -10.38 -43.92 -33.28
N ASP A 312 -10.38 -42.58 -33.26
CA ASP A 312 -10.64 -41.77 -34.46
C ASP A 312 -9.60 -42.10 -35.57
N PRO A 313 -10.03 -42.53 -36.77
CA PRO A 313 -9.14 -43.01 -37.83
C PRO A 313 -8.30 -41.92 -38.50
N TYR A 314 -8.47 -40.65 -38.12
CA TYR A 314 -7.78 -39.49 -38.70
C TYR A 314 -6.64 -38.92 -37.82
N PHE A 315 -6.43 -39.45 -36.62
CA PHE A 315 -5.37 -38.96 -35.70
C PHE A 315 -4.12 -39.85 -35.78
N HIS A 316 -3.26 -39.60 -36.78
CA HIS A 316 -1.97 -40.30 -36.89
C HIS A 316 -0.92 -39.62 -35.99
N VAL A 317 -0.66 -40.20 -34.81
CA VAL A 317 0.46 -39.79 -33.95
C VAL A 317 1.76 -40.14 -34.67
N SER A 318 2.65 -39.18 -34.86
CA SER A 318 3.91 -39.38 -35.59
C SER A 318 4.84 -40.33 -34.82
N ALA A 319 5.63 -41.16 -35.52
CA ALA A 319 6.55 -42.12 -34.88
C ALA A 319 7.54 -41.47 -33.89
N ARG A 320 7.87 -40.19 -34.10
CA ARG A 320 8.71 -39.39 -33.19
C ARG A 320 7.98 -39.08 -31.87
N GLU A 321 6.71 -38.70 -31.92
CA GLU A 321 5.89 -38.42 -30.72
C GLU A 321 5.65 -39.67 -29.88
N VAL A 322 5.50 -40.83 -30.53
CA VAL A 322 5.37 -42.13 -29.84
C VAL A 322 6.64 -42.45 -29.03
N ILE A 323 7.83 -42.25 -29.60
CA ILE A 323 9.11 -42.47 -28.90
C ILE A 323 9.23 -41.53 -27.68
N HIS A 324 8.83 -40.26 -27.80
CA HIS A 324 8.82 -39.33 -26.67
C HIS A 324 7.86 -39.77 -25.56
N LEU A 325 6.69 -40.28 -25.90
CA LEU A 325 5.71 -40.83 -24.95
C LEU A 325 6.22 -42.09 -24.23
N HIS A 326 6.96 -42.96 -24.93
CA HIS A 326 7.58 -44.15 -24.33
C HIS A 326 8.64 -43.76 -23.31
N VAL A 327 9.53 -42.83 -23.67
CA VAL A 327 10.57 -42.34 -22.77
C VAL A 327 9.94 -41.64 -21.56
N ALA A 328 8.90 -40.83 -21.76
CA ALA A 328 8.16 -40.19 -20.68
C ALA A 328 7.51 -41.21 -19.74
N ALA A 329 6.91 -42.29 -20.25
CA ALA A 329 6.30 -43.34 -19.42
C ALA A 329 7.33 -44.09 -18.54
N VAL A 330 8.52 -44.38 -19.07
CA VAL A 330 9.61 -45.00 -18.29
C VAL A 330 10.14 -44.04 -17.21
N ILE A 331 10.26 -42.75 -17.53
CA ILE A 331 10.67 -41.74 -16.53
C ILE A 331 9.59 -41.63 -15.44
N MET A 332 8.32 -41.56 -15.81
CA MET A 332 7.22 -41.44 -14.86
C MET A 332 7.12 -42.65 -13.92
N THR A 333 7.43 -43.86 -14.38
CA THR A 333 7.51 -45.03 -13.48
C THR A 333 8.67 -44.97 -12.51
N ALA A 334 9.84 -44.51 -12.94
CA ALA A 334 10.94 -44.26 -12.01
C ALA A 334 10.52 -43.24 -10.93
N VAL A 335 9.80 -42.18 -11.32
CA VAL A 335 9.26 -41.17 -10.39
C VAL A 335 8.22 -41.79 -9.43
N VAL A 336 7.31 -42.66 -9.90
CA VAL A 336 6.34 -43.38 -9.05
C VAL A 336 7.06 -44.27 -8.03
N ILE A 337 8.06 -45.03 -8.45
CA ILE A 337 8.83 -45.90 -7.55
C ILE A 337 9.51 -45.07 -6.46
N ILE A 338 10.15 -43.96 -6.84
CA ILE A 338 10.78 -43.05 -5.88
C ILE A 338 9.73 -42.42 -4.95
N ALA A 339 8.58 -42.00 -5.47
CA ALA A 339 7.48 -41.43 -4.69
C ALA A 339 6.92 -42.43 -3.67
N LEU A 340 6.73 -43.70 -4.05
CA LEU A 340 6.27 -44.77 -3.16
C LEU A 340 7.31 -45.10 -2.08
N LEU A 341 8.58 -45.25 -2.46
CA LEU A 341 9.68 -45.48 -1.52
C LEU A 341 9.83 -44.32 -0.52
N SER A 342 9.71 -43.08 -1.00
CA SER A 342 9.75 -41.89 -0.14
C SER A 342 8.53 -41.83 0.80
N SER A 343 7.34 -42.17 0.31
CA SER A 343 6.11 -42.23 1.11
C SER A 343 6.26 -43.23 2.26
N ILE A 344 6.81 -44.43 1.98
CA ILE A 344 7.09 -45.46 2.98
C ILE A 344 8.17 -44.99 3.97
N ALA A 345 9.27 -44.42 3.49
CA ALA A 345 10.36 -43.94 4.33
C ALA A 345 9.92 -42.82 5.30
N ILE A 346 8.95 -42.00 4.89
CA ILE A 346 8.46 -40.86 5.66
C ILE A 346 7.39 -41.27 6.70
N VAL A 347 6.79 -42.46 6.63
CA VAL A 347 5.75 -42.95 7.58
C VAL A 347 6.16 -42.76 9.04
N ARG A 348 7.37 -43.21 9.42
CA ARG A 348 7.87 -43.08 10.79
C ARG A 348 8.01 -41.62 11.22
N ARG A 349 8.36 -40.73 10.28
CA ARG A 349 8.46 -39.28 10.53
C ARG A 349 7.09 -38.62 10.65
N ILE A 350 6.11 -39.04 9.86
CA ILE A 350 4.72 -38.58 9.96
C ILE A 350 4.13 -38.94 11.33
N LEU A 351 4.33 -40.17 11.81
CA LEU A 351 3.85 -40.61 13.14
C LEU A 351 4.44 -39.78 14.29
N MET A 352 5.72 -39.40 14.20
CA MET A 352 6.34 -38.49 15.17
C MET A 352 5.83 -37.05 15.03
N ALA A 353 5.57 -36.59 13.81
CA ALA A 353 5.07 -35.24 13.57
C ALA A 353 3.61 -35.08 14.03
N THR A 354 2.75 -36.07 13.82
CA THR A 354 1.33 -36.03 14.23
C THR A 354 1.19 -35.99 15.75
N SER A 355 2.04 -36.68 16.51
CA SER A 355 2.03 -36.60 17.98
C SER A 355 2.41 -35.21 18.50
N VAL A 356 3.42 -34.57 17.88
CA VAL A 356 3.83 -33.20 18.21
C VAL A 356 2.77 -32.16 17.80
N LEU A 357 2.16 -32.31 16.62
CA LEU A 357 1.07 -31.44 16.16
C LEU A 357 -0.17 -31.55 17.06
N LYS A 358 -0.48 -32.77 17.53
CA LYS A 358 -1.58 -33.00 18.48
C LYS A 358 -1.31 -32.34 19.84
N ALA A 359 -0.09 -32.40 20.34
CA ALA A 359 0.29 -31.68 21.56
C ALA A 359 0.24 -30.16 21.36
N SER A 360 0.82 -29.66 20.27
CA SER A 360 0.91 -28.21 19.98
C SER A 360 -0.46 -27.58 19.78
N SER A 361 -1.37 -28.24 19.06
CA SER A 361 -2.74 -27.73 18.83
C SER A 361 -3.55 -27.54 20.12
N ILE A 362 -3.28 -28.33 21.17
CA ILE A 362 -3.91 -28.16 22.49
C ILE A 362 -3.43 -26.85 23.14
N TYR A 363 -2.12 -26.59 23.10
CA TYR A 363 -1.55 -25.36 23.66
C TYR A 363 -2.01 -24.11 22.89
N PHE A 364 -1.96 -24.13 21.56
CA PHE A 364 -2.39 -22.99 20.73
C PHE A 364 -3.85 -22.62 20.92
N LEU A 365 -4.75 -23.61 20.96
CA LEU A 365 -6.18 -23.35 21.21
C LEU A 365 -6.41 -22.80 22.62
N SER A 366 -5.68 -23.30 23.62
CA SER A 366 -5.80 -22.84 25.00
C SER A 366 -5.28 -21.41 25.22
N ILE A 367 -4.28 -20.99 24.46
CA ILE A 367 -3.77 -19.61 24.45
C ILE A 367 -4.74 -18.69 23.71
N CYS A 368 -5.20 -19.09 22.52
CA CYS A 368 -6.15 -18.32 21.71
C CYS A 368 -7.47 -18.08 22.44
N LEU A 369 -8.03 -19.10 23.09
CA LEU A 369 -9.27 -18.96 23.87
C LEU A 369 -9.10 -18.06 25.10
N ARG A 370 -7.92 -18.07 25.74
CA ARG A 370 -7.60 -17.16 26.85
C ARG A 370 -7.39 -15.71 26.42
N LEU A 371 -6.94 -15.49 25.19
CA LEU A 371 -6.77 -14.16 24.61
C LEU A 371 -8.08 -13.58 24.08
N LEU A 372 -9.05 -14.40 23.68
CA LEU A 372 -10.36 -13.97 23.20
C LEU A 372 -11.39 -13.74 24.33
N LEU A 373 -11.20 -14.34 25.51
CA LEU A 373 -12.10 -14.23 26.68
C LEU A 373 -11.62 -13.20 27.73
N LYS A 374 -10.50 -12.54 27.49
CA LYS A 374 -10.03 -11.36 28.22
C LYS A 374 -10.27 -10.14 27.35
#